data_AF-A0A3B3HJB5-F1
#
_entry.id   AF-A0A3B3HJB5-F1
#
_cell.length_a   1.000
_cell.length_b   1.000
_cell.length_c   1.000
_cell.angle_alpha   90.00
_cell.angle_beta   90.00
_cell.angle_gamma   90.00
#
_symmetry.space_group_name_H-M   'P 1'
#
loop_
_entity.id
_entity.type
_entity.pdbx_description
1 polymer ?
#
loop_
_entity_poly.entity_id
_entity_poly.type
_entity_poly.pdbx_seq_one_letter_code
_entity_poly.pdbx_strand_id
1 'polypeptide(L)'
;PPTLPLGAPALLFLFVLVNTCLSQQTGEPCFSKFMKGQEDFVLDPEESVKHGATFISAPNLSREKDCLAACCKEPRCNLAFFMKREDEHEPIQSCFLLDCLYMAKYVCRFARQQGSFTSYILDSVFEKNLKHEPKQIPDAPPVANSGPDGTVQPNEAVTLNGIQSKDDKGIVTYEWQMLSPYPFAVIEVRKTTQVGH
;
A
#
# COMPACT_ATOMS: atom_id res chain seq x y z
N PRO A 1 -36.48 -71.86 -28.91
CA PRO A 1 -35.40 -70.89 -29.24
C PRO A 1 -35.43 -70.53 -30.73
N PRO A 2 -35.08 -69.30 -31.14
CA PRO A 2 -35.13 -68.00 -30.45
C PRO A 2 -36.37 -67.19 -30.95
N THR A 3 -36.57 -65.86 -30.86
CA THR A 3 -35.91 -64.71 -30.19
C THR A 3 -36.99 -63.64 -29.84
N LEU A 4 -36.59 -62.61 -29.08
CA LEU A 4 -37.19 -61.25 -29.03
C LEU A 4 -36.22 -60.27 -29.76
N PRO A 5 -36.50 -58.95 -30.02
CA PRO A 5 -37.50 -58.04 -29.44
C PRO A 5 -38.48 -57.45 -30.49
N LEU A 6 -39.56 -56.69 -30.22
CA LEU A 6 -40.03 -55.83 -29.10
C LEU A 6 -39.51 -54.38 -29.11
N GLY A 7 -40.44 -53.41 -29.06
CA GLY A 7 -40.17 -52.01 -28.69
C GLY A 7 -40.07 -51.01 -29.86
N ALA A 8 -40.97 -50.02 -29.87
CA ALA A 8 -40.98 -48.88 -30.79
C ALA A 8 -40.51 -47.59 -30.04
N PRO A 9 -40.58 -46.36 -30.59
CA PRO A 9 -39.41 -45.47 -30.56
C PRO A 9 -39.43 -44.42 -29.43
N ALA A 10 -38.31 -44.29 -28.72
CA ALA A 10 -38.02 -43.17 -27.82
C ALA A 10 -37.19 -42.10 -28.56
N LEU A 11 -37.86 -41.13 -29.17
CA LEU A 11 -37.24 -39.94 -29.77
C LEU A 11 -37.21 -38.78 -28.74
N LEU A 12 -36.22 -37.89 -28.90
CA LEU A 12 -36.01 -36.62 -28.17
C LEU A 12 -35.37 -36.72 -26.76
N PHE A 13 -34.70 -35.61 -26.38
CA PHE A 13 -34.04 -35.35 -25.08
C PHE A 13 -32.77 -36.15 -24.71
N LEU A 14 -31.87 -36.36 -25.68
CA LEU A 14 -30.43 -36.58 -25.43
C LEU A 14 -29.51 -35.57 -26.16
N PHE A 15 -30.01 -34.36 -26.36
CA PHE A 15 -29.22 -33.16 -26.65
C PHE A 15 -29.62 -32.07 -25.66
N VAL A 16 -28.66 -31.18 -25.32
CA VAL A 16 -28.74 -30.15 -24.25
C VAL A 16 -28.54 -30.67 -22.81
N LEU A 17 -27.31 -31.12 -22.54
CA LEU A 17 -26.52 -30.56 -21.44
C LEU A 17 -25.22 -29.99 -22.01
N VAL A 18 -25.37 -28.85 -22.72
CA VAL A 18 -24.25 -28.09 -23.28
C VAL A 18 -23.49 -27.41 -22.14
N ASN A 19 -22.21 -27.74 -21.99
CA ASN A 19 -21.16 -26.95 -21.33
C ASN A 19 -21.59 -26.05 -20.14
N THR A 20 -22.31 -26.58 -19.15
CA THR A 20 -22.37 -25.97 -17.82
C THR A 20 -21.21 -26.47 -16.95
N CYS A 21 -19.99 -26.34 -17.46
CA CYS A 21 -18.89 -26.02 -16.58
C CYS A 21 -19.21 -24.64 -16.01
N LEU A 22 -19.68 -24.57 -14.76
CA LEU A 22 -19.92 -23.27 -14.13
C LEU A 22 -18.62 -22.48 -14.23
N SER A 23 -18.70 -21.26 -14.76
CA SER A 23 -17.53 -20.43 -14.99
C SER A 23 -16.85 -20.12 -13.66
N GLN A 24 -15.83 -20.90 -13.32
CA GLN A 24 -14.75 -20.44 -12.48
C GLN A 24 -14.08 -19.31 -13.28
N GLN A 25 -14.50 -18.08 -13.01
CA GLN A 25 -13.65 -16.92 -13.27
C GLN A 25 -12.43 -17.05 -12.36
N THR A 26 -11.41 -17.76 -12.85
CA THR A 26 -10.05 -17.67 -12.33
C THR A 26 -9.69 -16.19 -12.27
N GLY A 27 -9.02 -15.72 -11.21
CA GLY A 27 -8.86 -14.27 -10.93
C GLY A 27 -8.03 -13.48 -11.96
N GLU A 28 -7.52 -14.16 -12.98
CA GLU A 28 -6.60 -13.67 -14.01
C GLU A 28 -7.07 -12.43 -14.79
N PRO A 29 -8.35 -12.25 -15.19
CA PRO A 29 -8.81 -11.04 -15.87
C PRO A 29 -9.16 -9.90 -14.89
N CYS A 30 -8.89 -10.06 -13.60
CA CYS A 30 -8.93 -8.97 -12.62
C CYS A 30 -7.52 -8.52 -12.21
N PHE A 31 -6.58 -9.44 -11.98
CA PHE A 31 -5.19 -9.08 -11.64
C PHE A 31 -4.53 -8.21 -12.72
N SER A 32 -4.90 -8.40 -13.99
CA SER A 32 -4.47 -7.59 -15.13
C SER A 32 -5.05 -6.16 -15.19
N LYS A 33 -5.79 -5.74 -14.15
CA LYS A 33 -6.35 -4.38 -13.98
C LYS A 33 -5.76 -3.65 -12.78
N PHE A 34 -4.69 -4.18 -12.19
CA PHE A 34 -4.00 -3.57 -11.04
C PHE A 34 -2.51 -3.41 -11.33
N MET A 35 -2.07 -2.17 -11.48
CA MET A 35 -0.66 -1.82 -11.50
C MET A 35 -0.06 -1.93 -10.10
N LYS A 36 1.07 -2.64 -9.99
CA LYS A 36 1.91 -2.62 -8.79
C LYS A 36 2.48 -1.21 -8.60
N GLY A 37 2.35 -0.67 -7.40
CA GLY A 37 2.96 0.60 -7.00
C GLY A 37 4.47 0.48 -6.76
N GLN A 38 5.09 1.60 -6.42
CA GLN A 38 6.53 1.66 -6.14
C GLN A 38 6.86 0.99 -4.78
N GLU A 39 8.03 0.36 -4.72
CA GLU A 39 8.59 -0.27 -3.51
C GLU A 39 9.19 0.81 -2.57
N ASP A 40 9.40 0.48 -1.29
CA ASP A 40 9.74 1.43 -0.20
C ASP A 40 8.72 2.57 0.02
N PHE A 41 7.46 2.41 -0.43
CA PHE A 41 6.35 3.33 -0.13
C PHE A 41 5.30 2.65 0.75
N VAL A 42 5.28 3.02 2.03
CA VAL A 42 4.25 2.62 2.99
C VAL A 42 3.00 3.48 2.76
N LEU A 43 1.82 2.87 2.78
CA LEU A 43 0.55 3.58 2.89
C LEU A 43 0.43 4.19 4.29
N ASP A 44 0.07 5.46 4.40
CA ASP A 44 -0.36 6.09 5.65
C ASP A 44 -1.91 6.04 5.71
N PRO A 45 -2.53 5.10 6.45
CA PRO A 45 -3.98 4.93 6.39
C PRO A 45 -4.72 6.07 7.07
N GLU A 46 -4.15 6.65 8.14
CA GLU A 46 -4.77 7.69 8.94
C GLU A 46 -4.81 9.01 8.18
N GLU A 47 -3.67 9.45 7.61
CA GLU A 47 -3.65 10.62 6.74
C GLU A 47 -4.45 10.38 5.45
N SER A 48 -4.51 9.15 4.93
CA SER A 48 -5.38 8.82 3.78
C SER A 48 -6.86 9.02 4.10
N VAL A 49 -7.34 8.48 5.22
CA VAL A 49 -8.75 8.58 5.66
C VAL A 49 -9.11 10.02 5.98
N LYS A 50 -8.22 10.75 6.66
CA LYS A 50 -8.33 12.20 6.93
C LYS A 50 -8.43 13.05 5.66
N HIS A 51 -7.88 12.61 4.53
CA HIS A 51 -8.05 13.24 3.22
C HIS A 51 -9.25 12.71 2.41
N GLY A 52 -10.06 11.80 2.97
CA GLY A 52 -11.31 11.30 2.38
C GLY A 52 -11.27 9.87 1.83
N ALA A 53 -10.18 9.13 2.00
CA ALA A 53 -10.18 7.70 1.67
C ALA A 53 -11.13 6.91 2.59
N THR A 54 -11.73 5.84 2.11
CA THR A 54 -12.50 4.91 2.94
C THR A 54 -11.69 3.63 3.15
N PHE A 55 -11.36 3.31 4.41
CA PHE A 55 -10.92 1.97 4.77
C PHE A 55 -12.09 0.99 4.63
N ILE A 56 -11.91 -0.11 3.89
CA ILE A 56 -12.98 -1.07 3.62
C ILE A 56 -12.85 -2.31 4.50
N SER A 57 -11.68 -2.97 4.49
CA SER A 57 -11.43 -4.16 5.31
C SER A 57 -9.95 -4.52 5.41
N ALA A 58 -9.61 -5.34 6.41
CA ALA A 58 -8.32 -5.99 6.54
C ALA A 58 -8.51 -7.52 6.57
N PRO A 59 -8.68 -8.19 5.40
CA PRO A 59 -8.92 -9.63 5.36
C PRO A 59 -7.64 -10.39 5.73
N ASN A 60 -7.73 -11.32 6.68
CA ASN A 60 -6.61 -12.18 7.06
C ASN A 60 -6.34 -13.21 5.94
N LEU A 61 -5.29 -12.98 5.17
CA LEU A 61 -4.90 -13.72 3.98
C LEU A 61 -3.37 -13.83 3.96
N SER A 62 -2.84 -15.00 3.59
CA SER A 62 -1.40 -15.27 3.56
C SER A 62 -0.75 -15.07 2.18
N ARG A 63 -1.52 -14.68 1.14
CA ARG A 63 -1.04 -14.60 -0.24
C ARG A 63 -1.45 -13.30 -0.94
N GLU A 64 -0.48 -12.65 -1.57
CA GLU A 64 -0.61 -11.45 -2.41
C GLU A 64 -1.75 -11.54 -3.44
N LYS A 65 -1.83 -12.65 -4.20
CA LYS A 65 -2.91 -12.88 -5.18
C LYS A 65 -4.29 -12.99 -4.54
N ASP A 66 -4.38 -13.47 -3.30
CA ASP A 66 -5.66 -13.65 -2.62
C ASP A 66 -6.13 -12.31 -2.01
N CYS A 67 -5.20 -11.46 -1.56
CA CYS A 67 -5.46 -10.06 -1.18
C CYS A 67 -6.02 -9.25 -2.36
N LEU A 68 -5.40 -9.36 -3.54
CA LEU A 68 -5.94 -8.81 -4.79
C LEU A 68 -7.31 -9.39 -5.14
N ALA A 69 -7.50 -10.72 -5.00
CA ALA A 69 -8.79 -11.37 -5.29
C ALA A 69 -9.91 -10.99 -4.30
N ALA A 70 -9.57 -10.48 -3.11
CA ALA A 70 -10.52 -9.86 -2.20
C ALA A 70 -10.90 -8.45 -2.68
N CYS A 71 -9.93 -7.62 -3.08
CA CYS A 71 -10.19 -6.32 -3.71
C CYS A 71 -11.09 -6.45 -4.96
N CYS A 72 -10.82 -7.44 -5.81
CA CYS A 72 -11.63 -7.75 -7.00
C CYS A 72 -13.11 -8.09 -6.73
N LYS A 73 -13.47 -8.47 -5.50
CA LYS A 73 -14.86 -8.79 -5.10
C LYS A 73 -15.58 -7.59 -4.48
N GLU A 74 -14.83 -6.57 -4.10
CA GLU A 74 -15.32 -5.39 -3.39
C GLU A 74 -15.48 -4.23 -4.38
N PRO A 75 -16.72 -3.85 -4.77
CA PRO A 75 -16.95 -2.87 -5.83
C PRO A 75 -16.41 -1.46 -5.55
N ARG A 76 -16.05 -1.12 -4.30
CA ARG A 76 -15.38 0.13 -3.95
C ARG A 76 -13.84 0.04 -3.88
N CYS A 77 -13.26 -1.16 -3.87
CA CYS A 77 -11.81 -1.31 -3.70
C CYS A 77 -11.06 -0.85 -4.95
N ASN A 78 -10.13 0.09 -4.76
CA ASN A 78 -9.24 0.57 -5.82
C ASN A 78 -7.77 0.70 -5.39
N LEU A 79 -7.48 0.47 -4.10
CA LEU A 79 -6.15 0.17 -3.57
C LEU A 79 -6.21 -1.11 -2.74
N ALA A 80 -5.34 -2.07 -3.07
CA ALA A 80 -4.93 -3.13 -2.16
C ALA A 80 -3.51 -2.83 -1.67
N PHE A 81 -3.30 -2.83 -0.35
CA PHE A 81 -2.00 -2.62 0.27
C PHE A 81 -1.67 -3.80 1.19
N PHE A 82 -0.43 -4.26 1.19
CA PHE A 82 0.00 -5.34 2.07
C PHE A 82 1.47 -5.21 2.46
N MET A 83 1.80 -5.81 3.61
CA MET A 83 3.17 -5.93 4.12
C MET A 83 3.64 -7.36 3.87
N LYS A 84 4.87 -7.56 3.39
CA LYS A 84 5.51 -8.89 3.39
C LYS A 84 6.23 -9.11 4.72
N ARG A 85 6.48 -10.36 5.09
CA ARG A 85 7.46 -10.68 6.14
C ARG A 85 8.86 -10.75 5.53
N GLU A 86 9.90 -10.70 6.35
CA GLU A 86 11.30 -10.80 5.89
C GLU A 86 11.70 -12.25 5.58
N ASP A 87 11.03 -13.21 6.21
CA ASP A 87 11.09 -14.64 5.97
C ASP A 87 10.32 -15.06 4.71
N GLU A 88 11.05 -15.42 3.64
CA GLU A 88 10.54 -15.72 2.28
C GLU A 88 9.45 -16.82 2.18
N HIS A 89 9.14 -17.53 3.27
CA HIS A 89 8.27 -18.70 3.26
C HIS A 89 6.79 -18.40 3.56
N GLU A 90 6.43 -17.20 4.06
CA GLU A 90 5.04 -16.75 4.16
C GLU A 90 4.82 -15.40 3.42
N PRO A 91 4.07 -15.36 2.29
CA PRO A 91 4.14 -14.24 1.35
C PRO A 91 3.70 -12.86 1.86
N ILE A 92 2.72 -12.77 2.75
CA ILE A 92 2.24 -11.50 3.32
C ILE A 92 1.89 -11.63 4.82
N GLN A 93 2.19 -10.58 5.58
CA GLN A 93 1.90 -10.43 7.01
C GLN A 93 0.50 -9.84 7.26
N SER A 94 0.03 -8.96 6.38
CA SER A 94 -1.21 -8.20 6.51
C SER A 94 -1.72 -7.75 5.14
N CYS A 95 -3.04 -7.65 4.97
CA CYS A 95 -3.69 -7.14 3.75
C CYS A 95 -4.74 -6.09 4.15
N PHE A 96 -4.79 -4.97 3.43
CA PHE A 96 -5.69 -3.85 3.66
C PHE A 96 -6.32 -3.40 2.34
N LEU A 97 -7.64 -3.22 2.33
CA LEU A 97 -8.43 -2.83 1.16
C LEU A 97 -9.04 -1.45 1.38
N LEU A 98 -8.83 -0.54 0.42
CA LEU A 98 -9.23 0.85 0.51
C LEU A 98 -9.91 1.37 -0.76
N ASP A 99 -10.80 2.33 -0.57
CA ASP A 99 -11.29 3.25 -1.59
C ASP A 99 -10.54 4.58 -1.45
N CYS A 100 -9.59 4.82 -2.35
CA CYS A 100 -8.74 6.00 -2.37
C CYS A 100 -9.31 7.17 -3.18
N LEU A 101 -10.57 7.10 -3.62
CA LEU A 101 -11.21 8.15 -4.43
C LEU A 101 -12.17 9.02 -3.61
N TYR A 102 -11.79 10.28 -3.37
CA TYR A 102 -12.69 11.29 -2.83
C TYR A 102 -13.00 12.35 -3.90
N MET A 103 -14.29 12.58 -4.15
CA MET A 103 -14.78 13.50 -5.21
C MET A 103 -14.11 13.25 -6.58
N ALA A 104 -13.94 11.97 -6.93
CA ALA A 104 -13.26 11.48 -8.13
C ALA A 104 -11.78 11.92 -8.31
N LYS A 105 -11.10 12.26 -7.20
CA LYS A 105 -9.65 12.48 -7.11
C LYS A 105 -9.00 11.42 -6.21
N TYR A 106 -7.78 11.01 -6.51
CA TYR A 106 -6.99 10.15 -5.63
C TYR A 106 -6.49 10.91 -4.39
N VAL A 107 -6.72 10.36 -3.20
CA VAL A 107 -6.39 11.03 -1.91
C VAL A 107 -5.50 10.22 -0.98
N CYS A 108 -5.28 8.92 -1.23
CA CYS A 108 -4.40 8.11 -0.40
C CYS A 108 -2.95 8.65 -0.39
N ARG A 109 -2.34 8.64 0.79
CA ARG A 109 -1.01 9.18 1.08
C ARG A 109 -0.03 8.07 1.32
N PHE A 110 1.17 8.22 0.77
CA PHE A 110 2.27 7.29 0.95
C PHE A 110 3.47 8.05 1.49
N ALA A 111 4.20 7.42 2.41
CA ALA A 111 5.48 7.90 2.89
C ALA A 111 6.58 6.96 2.38
N ARG A 112 7.75 7.52 2.06
CA ARG A 112 8.92 6.70 1.77
C ARG A 112 9.44 6.10 3.09
N GLN A 113 9.37 4.78 3.23
CA GLN A 113 9.91 4.03 4.37
C GLN A 113 10.51 2.72 3.89
N GLN A 114 11.72 2.45 4.36
CA GLN A 114 12.49 1.27 3.99
C GLN A 114 11.81 0.00 4.55
N GLY A 115 11.43 -0.92 3.66
CA GLY A 115 10.74 -2.15 4.06
C GLY A 115 9.93 -2.80 2.94
N SER A 116 9.56 -4.07 3.14
CA SER A 116 8.94 -4.95 2.14
C SER A 116 7.43 -4.70 1.94
N PHE A 117 7.07 -3.42 1.79
CA PHE A 117 5.72 -2.96 1.48
C PHE A 117 5.38 -3.17 0.01
N THR A 118 4.11 -3.40 -0.32
CA THR A 118 3.63 -3.35 -1.70
C THR A 118 2.20 -2.84 -1.79
N SER A 119 1.97 -1.94 -2.72
CA SER A 119 0.65 -1.43 -3.10
C SER A 119 0.27 -1.93 -4.50
N TYR A 120 -1.03 -2.07 -4.74
CA TYR A 120 -1.63 -2.34 -6.05
C TYR A 120 -2.81 -1.41 -6.26
N ILE A 121 -2.75 -0.61 -7.32
CA ILE A 121 -3.71 0.45 -7.63
C ILE A 121 -4.46 0.05 -8.91
N LEU A 122 -5.78 0.19 -8.91
CA LEU A 122 -6.62 -0.11 -10.07
C LEU A 122 -6.21 0.79 -11.27
N ASP A 123 -5.99 0.20 -12.44
CA ASP A 123 -5.41 0.90 -13.62
C ASP A 123 -6.21 2.15 -14.02
N SER A 124 -7.54 2.06 -13.97
CA SER A 124 -8.44 3.18 -14.29
C SER A 124 -8.34 4.35 -13.30
N VAL A 125 -7.84 4.10 -12.09
CA VAL A 125 -7.51 5.12 -11.09
C VAL A 125 -6.10 5.67 -11.32
N PHE A 126 -5.14 4.80 -11.64
CA PHE A 126 -3.77 5.21 -12.00
C PHE A 126 -3.77 6.13 -13.22
N GLU A 127 -4.31 5.67 -14.36
CA GLU A 127 -4.38 6.40 -15.63
C GLU A 127 -5.13 7.74 -15.51
N LYS A 128 -6.13 7.84 -14.64
CA LYS A 128 -6.94 9.06 -14.48
C LYS A 128 -6.38 10.08 -13.48
N ASN A 129 -5.68 9.63 -12.42
CA ASN A 129 -5.32 10.49 -11.29
C ASN A 129 -3.80 10.62 -11.07
N LEU A 130 -3.06 9.54 -11.33
CA LEU A 130 -1.64 9.43 -10.98
C LEU A 130 -0.74 9.61 -12.21
N LYS A 131 -1.21 9.19 -13.38
CA LYS A 131 -0.56 9.41 -14.68
C LYS A 131 -0.69 10.85 -15.15
N HIS A 132 -0.03 11.74 -14.43
CA HIS A 132 0.47 12.95 -15.04
C HIS A 132 1.68 12.59 -15.92
N GLU A 133 1.81 13.23 -17.08
CA GLU A 133 3.13 13.36 -17.72
C GLU A 133 4.14 13.94 -16.71
N PRO A 134 5.45 13.67 -16.83
CA PRO A 134 6.47 14.14 -15.90
C PRO A 134 6.69 15.66 -16.02
N LYS A 135 5.70 16.44 -15.58
CA LYS A 135 5.91 17.74 -14.97
C LYS A 135 6.95 17.52 -13.88
N GLN A 136 8.11 18.13 -14.05
CA GLN A 136 9.12 18.19 -13.01
C GLN A 136 8.45 18.82 -11.78
N ILE A 137 8.16 17.99 -10.77
CA ILE A 137 7.74 18.48 -9.47
C ILE A 137 8.94 19.28 -8.94
N PRO A 138 8.81 20.59 -8.69
CA PRO A 138 9.90 21.36 -8.11
C PRO A 138 10.27 20.76 -6.75
N ASP A 139 11.56 20.73 -6.42
CA ASP A 139 12.04 20.32 -5.08
C ASP A 139 11.21 21.01 -4.00
N ALA A 140 10.63 20.23 -3.09
CA ALA A 140 10.12 20.81 -1.86
C ALA A 140 11.33 21.11 -0.95
N PRO A 141 11.35 22.24 -0.23
CA PRO A 141 12.34 22.46 0.81
C PRO A 141 12.13 21.44 1.96
N PRO A 142 13.20 20.90 2.56
CA PRO A 142 13.10 19.93 3.65
C PRO A 142 12.35 20.53 4.85
N VAL A 143 11.39 19.77 5.37
CA VAL A 143 10.62 20.11 6.57
C VAL A 143 11.35 19.54 7.78
N ALA A 144 12.09 20.41 8.48
CA ALA A 144 12.78 20.07 9.72
C ALA A 144 11.79 19.80 10.86
N ASN A 145 11.98 18.69 11.58
CA ASN A 145 11.19 18.30 12.74
C ASN A 145 12.07 17.53 13.75
N SER A 146 12.24 18.11 14.94
CA SER A 146 13.01 17.57 16.07
C SER A 146 12.23 16.62 16.98
N GLY A 147 10.94 16.41 16.71
CA GLY A 147 10.00 15.77 17.63
C GLY A 147 9.39 16.76 18.64
N PRO A 148 8.54 16.26 19.58
CA PRO A 148 7.84 17.07 20.57
C PRO A 148 8.76 17.78 21.59
N ASP A 149 8.23 18.83 22.23
CA ASP A 149 8.91 19.53 23.31
C ASP A 149 9.22 18.61 24.51
N GLY A 150 10.45 18.70 25.02
CA GLY A 150 10.92 17.96 26.20
C GLY A 150 11.20 18.88 27.38
N THR A 151 10.90 18.40 28.60
CA THR A 151 11.34 19.04 29.86
C THR A 151 12.45 18.18 30.46
N VAL A 152 13.54 18.81 30.90
CA VAL A 152 14.75 18.14 31.41
C VAL A 152 15.11 18.63 32.80
N GLN A 153 15.76 17.78 33.60
CA GLN A 153 16.29 18.14 34.92
C GLN A 153 17.72 18.69 34.83
N PRO A 154 18.19 19.45 35.85
CA PRO A 154 19.58 19.85 35.94
C PRO A 154 20.53 18.63 35.89
N ASN A 155 21.61 18.74 35.11
CA ASN A 155 22.57 17.68 34.80
C ASN A 155 22.04 16.49 33.97
N GLU A 156 20.82 16.56 33.43
CA GLU A 156 20.31 15.59 32.46
C GLU A 156 20.83 15.90 31.05
N ALA A 157 21.15 14.86 30.26
CA ALA A 157 21.62 14.99 28.88
C ALA A 157 20.56 14.42 27.92
N VAL A 158 20.11 15.24 26.94
CA VAL A 158 19.10 14.85 25.95
C VAL A 158 19.65 14.90 24.53
N THR A 159 19.37 13.85 23.77
CA THR A 159 19.73 13.70 22.36
C THR A 159 18.61 14.24 21.46
N LEU A 160 18.72 15.50 21.03
CA LEU A 160 17.92 15.99 19.91
C LEU A 160 18.36 15.32 18.61
N ASN A 161 17.41 14.94 17.76
CA ASN A 161 17.68 14.30 16.47
C ASN A 161 16.60 14.67 15.44
N GLY A 162 16.94 14.55 14.15
CA GLY A 162 16.08 14.99 13.06
C GLY A 162 15.19 13.90 12.45
N ILE A 163 15.03 12.74 13.09
CA ILE A 163 14.45 11.53 12.45
C ILE A 163 13.01 11.69 11.96
N GLN A 164 12.29 12.69 12.46
CA GLN A 164 10.91 12.99 12.04
C GLN A 164 10.83 14.06 10.93
N SER A 165 11.97 14.59 10.48
CA SER A 165 12.07 15.54 9.37
C SER A 165 11.76 14.85 8.03
N LYS A 166 11.21 15.58 7.06
CA LYS A 166 10.73 15.01 5.79
C LYS A 166 11.16 15.85 4.58
N ASP A 167 11.48 15.17 3.49
CA ASP A 167 11.96 15.72 2.21
C ASP A 167 11.55 14.75 1.10
N ASP A 168 11.25 15.22 -0.12
CA ASP A 168 10.78 14.33 -1.21
C ASP A 168 11.89 13.55 -1.91
N LYS A 169 13.16 13.96 -1.77
CA LYS A 169 14.33 13.28 -2.37
C LYS A 169 15.26 12.65 -1.33
N GLY A 170 15.34 13.25 -0.15
CA GLY A 170 16.03 12.74 1.02
C GLY A 170 16.97 13.78 1.64
N ILE A 171 16.94 13.89 2.97
CA ILE A 171 17.72 14.89 3.72
C ILE A 171 19.22 14.52 3.68
N VAL A 172 20.02 15.36 3.03
CA VAL A 172 21.48 15.18 2.90
C VAL A 172 22.27 15.69 4.10
N THR A 173 21.75 16.66 4.86
CA THR A 173 22.44 17.32 5.97
C THR A 173 21.48 17.71 7.08
N TYR A 174 21.97 17.69 8.32
CA TYR A 174 21.28 18.20 9.50
C TYR A 174 22.14 19.27 10.16
N GLU A 175 21.56 20.44 10.41
CA GLU A 175 22.22 21.57 11.07
C GLU A 175 21.41 21.96 12.32
N TRP A 176 22.12 22.30 13.40
CA TRP A 176 21.52 22.57 14.71
C TRP A 176 22.03 23.90 15.25
N GLN A 177 21.11 24.77 15.69
CA GLN A 177 21.42 26.08 16.25
C GLN A 177 20.56 26.33 17.49
N MET A 178 21.17 26.86 18.56
CA MET A 178 20.44 27.39 19.71
C MET A 178 19.83 28.74 19.34
N LEU A 179 18.51 28.79 19.11
CA LEU A 179 17.80 30.03 18.76
C LEU A 179 17.63 30.97 19.96
N SER A 180 17.44 30.41 21.16
CA SER A 180 17.32 31.13 22.43
C SER A 180 18.51 30.78 23.34
N PRO A 181 19.54 31.65 23.46
CA PRO A 181 20.72 31.37 24.27
C PRO A 181 20.38 31.12 25.74
N TYR A 182 20.80 29.98 26.29
CA TYR A 182 20.63 29.63 27.70
C TYR A 182 21.99 29.29 28.34
N PRO A 183 22.47 30.07 29.33
CA PRO A 183 23.86 29.99 29.80
C PRO A 183 24.21 28.71 30.58
N PHE A 184 23.22 27.87 30.89
CA PHE A 184 23.40 26.60 31.59
C PHE A 184 23.16 25.36 30.70
N ALA A 185 22.96 25.55 29.38
CA ALA A 185 22.89 24.46 28.41
C ALA A 185 24.06 24.53 27.42
N VAL A 186 24.60 23.36 27.09
CA VAL A 186 25.65 23.19 26.06
C VAL A 186 25.12 22.24 25.00
N ILE A 187 25.24 22.62 23.72
CA ILE A 187 24.88 21.76 22.59
C ILE A 187 26.15 21.17 22.00
N GLU A 188 26.25 19.84 22.00
CA GLU A 188 27.24 19.09 21.23
C GLU A 188 26.63 18.58 19.92
N VAL A 189 27.02 19.17 18.77
CA VAL A 189 26.59 18.67 17.46
C VAL A 189 27.48 17.52 17.01
N ARG A 190 26.99 16.28 17.17
CA ARG A 190 27.70 15.06 16.75
C ARG A 190 27.28 14.66 15.33
N LYS A 191 28.22 14.63 14.38
CA LYS A 191 27.97 14.15 13.01
C LYS A 191 28.03 12.62 12.96
N THR A 192 26.87 11.97 13.06
CA THR A 192 26.74 10.52 12.89
C THR A 192 26.63 10.19 11.40
N THR A 193 27.74 9.75 10.77
CA THR A 193 27.69 9.22 9.41
C THR A 193 26.89 7.91 9.41
N GLN A 194 25.70 7.92 8.81
CA GLN A 194 25.01 6.67 8.49
C GLN A 194 25.81 5.97 7.38
N VAL A 195 26.55 4.93 7.76
CA VAL A 195 27.12 3.98 6.81
C VAL A 195 25.96 3.17 6.25
N GLY A 196 25.46 3.58 5.09
CA GLY A 196 24.49 2.79 4.32
C GLY A 196 25.08 1.42 4.00
N HIS A 197 24.26 0.38 4.12
CA HIS A 197 24.65 -1.02 3.98
C HIS A 197 24.00 -1.66 2.75
#